data_AF-A0A6G3D1A2-F1
#
_entry.id   AF-A0A6G3D1A2-F1
#
_cell.length_a   1.000
_cell.length_b   1.000
_cell.length_c   1.000
_cell.angle_alpha   90.00
_cell.angle_beta   90.00
_cell.angle_gamma   90.00
#
_symmetry.space_group_name_H-M   'P 1'
#
loop_
_entity.id
_entity.type
_entity.pdbx_description
1 polymer ?
#
loop_
_entity_poly.entity_id
_entity_poly.type
_entity_poly.pdbx_seq_one_letter_code
_entity_poly.pdbx_strand_id
1 'polypeptide(L)'
;MILGAQRLGRPAGRVGEVAGVPRGLRRRHRQQPARSRRPPRAVRHRDPFALPHHRLGQHVVVQVAGSGTAPPGILVGDFNALPTAPESQPLQKAHTDAWAKSLHALGDGATYPAQSPTERIDLIYATRKVTPLVTEVLKNDPTASDHRPLLSKVLVKP
;
A
#
# COMPACT_ATOMS: atom_id res chain seq x y z
N MET A 1 -15.00 -70.92 16.68
CA MET A 1 -14.21 -72.07 17.13
C MET A 1 -12.78 -71.61 17.42
N ILE A 2 -12.22 -72.10 18.54
CA ILE A 2 -10.83 -72.56 18.76
C ILE A 2 -9.69 -71.57 18.42
N LEU A 3 -8.97 -70.92 19.36
CA LEU A 3 -8.15 -71.32 20.54
C LEU A 3 -6.66 -71.59 20.22
N GLY A 4 -5.74 -71.08 21.06
CA GLY A 4 -4.28 -71.23 20.98
C GLY A 4 -3.56 -69.95 21.48
N ALA A 5 -3.27 -69.70 22.76
CA ALA A 5 -2.52 -70.49 23.78
C ALA A 5 -1.01 -70.62 23.44
N GLN A 6 -0.04 -70.47 24.35
CA GLN A 6 0.00 -70.11 25.78
C GLN A 6 1.48 -69.92 26.23
N ARG A 7 1.69 -69.61 27.53
CA ARG A 7 2.95 -69.63 28.34
C ARG A 7 3.85 -68.38 28.24
N LEU A 8 4.37 -67.75 29.30
CA LEU A 8 4.69 -68.04 30.73
C LEU A 8 6.21 -68.06 30.97
N GLY A 9 6.69 -67.09 31.75
CA GLY A 9 8.06 -67.02 32.28
C GLY A 9 8.26 -65.81 33.21
N ARG A 10 8.46 -66.07 34.52
CA ARG A 10 8.90 -65.13 35.57
C ARG A 10 9.81 -65.91 36.55
N PRO A 11 10.44 -65.31 37.58
CA PRO A 11 11.65 -64.48 37.45
C PRO A 11 12.73 -64.84 38.52
N ALA A 12 13.96 -64.33 38.41
CA ALA A 12 14.89 -64.19 39.55
C ALA A 12 16.07 -63.25 39.23
N GLY A 13 16.52 -62.44 40.21
CA GLY A 13 17.70 -61.57 40.06
C GLY A 13 17.81 -60.45 41.11
N ARG A 14 18.47 -60.74 42.24
CA ARG A 14 18.80 -59.83 43.37
C ARG A 14 20.30 -59.44 43.25
N VAL A 15 20.87 -58.36 43.78
CA VAL A 15 20.50 -57.35 44.80
C VAL A 15 21.04 -55.96 44.36
N GLY A 16 20.62 -54.85 44.98
CA GLY A 16 21.25 -53.53 44.77
C GLY A 16 20.51 -52.37 45.45
N GLU A 17 20.61 -52.28 46.78
CA GLU A 17 19.88 -51.29 47.60
C GLU A 17 20.75 -50.08 47.93
N VAL A 18 20.24 -48.86 47.66
CA VAL A 18 20.70 -47.62 48.32
C VAL A 18 19.47 -46.74 48.59
N ALA A 19 19.41 -46.12 49.77
CA ALA A 19 18.17 -45.58 50.36
C ALA A 19 17.74 -44.19 49.85
N GLY A 20 16.43 -43.90 49.92
CA GLY A 20 15.88 -42.54 49.73
C GLY A 20 14.38 -42.51 49.32
N VAL A 21 13.49 -42.09 50.24
CA VAL A 21 12.02 -42.18 50.14
C VAL A 21 11.41 -41.03 50.99
N PRO A 22 10.28 -40.33 50.67
CA PRO A 22 9.58 -40.16 49.37
C PRO A 22 8.88 -38.77 49.14
N ARG A 23 8.02 -38.71 48.11
CA ARG A 23 6.79 -37.87 47.89
C ARG A 23 6.94 -36.46 47.27
N GLY A 24 6.30 -36.25 46.11
CA GLY A 24 6.27 -34.96 45.40
C GLY A 24 5.45 -34.90 44.09
N LEU A 25 4.25 -35.49 44.08
CA LEU A 25 3.06 -35.07 43.30
C LEU A 25 3.12 -34.86 41.75
N ARG A 26 2.72 -35.92 41.03
CA ARG A 26 1.83 -35.95 39.82
C ARG A 26 1.90 -34.81 38.77
N ARG A 27 2.39 -35.15 37.57
CA ARG A 27 2.02 -34.47 36.30
C ARG A 27 0.50 -34.49 36.09
N ARG A 28 -0.09 -33.37 35.64
CA ARG A 28 -1.34 -33.34 34.86
C ARG A 28 -1.15 -32.43 33.64
N HIS A 29 -1.26 -32.99 32.44
CA HIS A 29 -1.53 -32.18 31.25
C HIS A 29 -2.89 -31.49 31.42
N ARG A 30 -2.89 -30.16 31.32
CA ARG A 30 -4.08 -29.41 30.89
C ARG A 30 -3.71 -28.72 29.58
N GLN A 31 -4.18 -29.27 28.47
CA GLN A 31 -4.26 -28.48 27.24
C GLN A 31 -5.28 -27.35 27.48
N GLN A 32 -4.86 -26.11 27.32
CA GLN A 32 -5.80 -24.98 27.28
C GLN A 32 -6.31 -24.85 25.83
N PRO A 33 -7.62 -24.65 25.60
CA PRO A 33 -8.12 -24.41 24.26
C PRO A 33 -7.58 -23.08 23.73
N ALA A 34 -7.03 -23.09 22.52
CA ALA A 34 -6.48 -21.90 21.89
C ALA A 34 -7.58 -20.85 21.67
N ARG A 35 -7.54 -19.75 22.43
CA ARG A 35 -8.38 -18.58 22.14
C ARG A 35 -7.90 -17.97 20.82
N SER A 36 -8.71 -18.15 19.77
CA SER A 36 -8.59 -17.45 18.49
C SER A 36 -8.54 -15.93 18.72
N ARG A 37 -7.33 -15.38 18.82
CA ARG A 37 -7.07 -13.95 18.72
C ARG A 37 -6.94 -13.61 17.24
N ARG A 38 -7.97 -12.98 16.67
CA ARG A 38 -7.82 -12.26 15.39
C ARG A 38 -6.66 -11.28 15.55
N PRO A 39 -5.66 -11.24 14.65
CA PRO A 39 -4.61 -10.24 14.74
C PRO A 39 -5.25 -8.85 14.60
N PRO A 40 -4.81 -7.84 15.37
CA PRO A 40 -5.24 -6.48 15.13
C PRO A 40 -4.81 -6.05 13.72
N ARG A 41 -5.64 -5.24 13.06
CA ARG A 41 -5.33 -4.67 11.74
C ARG A 41 -3.94 -4.05 11.77
N ALA A 42 -3.13 -4.32 10.75
CA ALA A 42 -1.81 -3.74 10.61
C ALA A 42 -1.91 -2.20 10.56
N VAL A 43 -1.65 -1.56 11.69
CA VAL A 43 -1.23 -0.16 11.70
C VAL A 43 0.12 -0.16 11.01
N ARG A 44 0.18 0.34 9.77
CA ARG A 44 1.46 0.58 9.09
C ARG A 44 2.25 1.54 9.96
N HIS A 45 3.22 1.02 10.70
CA HIS A 45 4.22 1.82 11.36
C HIS A 45 4.97 2.55 10.23
N ARG A 46 4.70 3.85 10.06
CA ARG A 46 5.58 4.68 9.25
C ARG A 46 6.94 4.62 9.93
N ASP A 47 7.93 4.17 9.19
CA ASP A 47 9.32 4.24 9.62
C ASP A 47 9.76 5.71 9.51
N PRO A 48 10.14 6.38 10.61
CA PRO A 48 10.64 7.75 10.54
C PRO A 48 12.04 7.85 9.91
N PHE A 49 12.72 6.71 9.66
CA PHE A 49 14.04 6.63 9.04
C PHE A 49 14.05 6.02 7.64
N ALA A 50 12.88 5.74 7.06
CA ALA A 50 12.78 5.66 5.60
C ALA A 50 13.18 7.03 5.04
N LEU A 51 14.41 7.13 4.53
CA LEU A 51 14.97 8.37 3.98
C LEU A 51 13.91 9.00 3.05
N PRO A 52 13.56 10.28 3.23
CA PRO A 52 12.53 10.89 2.41
C PRO A 52 12.95 10.75 0.96
N HIS A 53 12.15 10.04 0.17
CA HIS A 53 12.23 10.08 -1.29
C HIS A 53 12.37 11.55 -1.65
N HIS A 54 13.45 11.90 -2.38
CA HIS A 54 13.78 13.29 -2.64
C HIS A 54 12.53 13.97 -3.21
N ARG A 55 11.92 14.90 -2.45
CA ARG A 55 10.69 15.61 -2.82
C ARG A 55 10.89 16.61 -3.98
N LEU A 56 11.92 16.36 -4.79
CA LEU A 56 12.22 16.97 -6.07
C LEU A 56 11.44 16.21 -7.15
N GLY A 57 10.12 16.27 -7.07
CA GLY A 57 9.24 15.75 -8.10
C GLY A 57 9.52 16.45 -9.43
N GLN A 58 9.73 15.68 -10.50
CA GLN A 58 10.00 16.22 -11.83
C GLN A 58 8.72 16.83 -12.40
N HIS A 59 8.70 18.15 -12.53
CA HIS A 59 7.57 18.91 -13.04
C HIS A 59 7.96 19.84 -14.17
N VAL A 60 7.06 19.95 -15.15
CA VAL A 60 7.19 20.78 -16.34
C VAL A 60 6.05 21.81 -16.34
N VAL A 61 6.41 23.08 -16.49
CA VAL A 61 5.46 24.16 -16.73
C VAL A 61 5.31 24.36 -18.22
N VAL A 62 4.11 24.16 -18.74
CA VAL A 62 3.73 24.46 -20.12
C VAL A 62 2.92 25.75 -20.12
N GLN A 63 3.57 26.85 -20.51
CA GLN A 63 2.89 28.10 -20.84
C GLN A 63 2.19 27.91 -22.20
N VAL A 64 0.87 28.04 -22.24
CA VAL A 64 0.15 28.10 -23.52
C VAL A 64 0.17 29.55 -23.98
N ALA A 65 0.52 29.79 -25.24
CA ALA A 65 0.57 31.15 -25.79
C ALA A 65 -0.80 31.84 -25.66
N GLY A 66 -0.81 33.03 -25.09
CA GLY A 66 -2.03 33.81 -24.85
C GLY A 66 -1.69 35.21 -24.33
N SER A 67 -2.60 36.16 -24.56
CA SER A 67 -2.42 37.57 -24.22
C SER A 67 -2.99 37.93 -22.84
N GLY A 68 -2.42 38.96 -22.22
CA GLY A 68 -2.85 39.52 -20.94
C GLY A 68 -1.97 39.17 -19.75
N THR A 69 -2.32 39.68 -18.58
CA THR A 69 -1.54 39.57 -17.32
C THR A 69 -1.64 38.21 -16.62
N ALA A 70 -2.52 37.33 -17.10
CA ALA A 70 -2.70 35.97 -16.58
C ALA A 70 -2.86 34.98 -17.75
N PRO A 71 -1.77 34.65 -18.47
CA PRO A 71 -1.79 33.74 -19.60
C PRO A 71 -2.24 32.31 -19.21
N PRO A 72 -2.81 31.54 -20.15
CA PRO A 72 -3.13 30.14 -19.90
C PRO A 72 -1.86 29.33 -19.64
N GLY A 73 -1.96 28.37 -18.72
CA GLY A 73 -0.82 27.58 -18.28
C GLY A 73 -1.25 26.24 -17.70
N ILE A 74 -0.37 25.26 -17.86
CA ILE A 74 -0.54 23.90 -17.36
C ILE A 74 0.76 23.52 -16.66
N LEU A 75 0.66 23.00 -15.44
CA LEU A 75 1.78 22.43 -14.69
C LEU A 75 1.54 20.93 -14.62
N VAL A 76 2.49 20.13 -15.10
CA VAL A 76 2.40 18.66 -15.14
C VAL A 76 3.62 18.03 -14.48
N GLY A 77 3.49 16.82 -13.95
CA GLY A 77 4.64 16.04 -13.49
C GLY A 77 4.32 15.06 -12.37
N ASP A 78 5.36 14.36 -11.93
CA ASP A 78 5.37 13.61 -10.69
C ASP A 78 5.69 14.59 -9.53
N PHE A 79 4.83 14.63 -8.53
CA PHE A 79 4.96 15.48 -7.35
C PHE A 79 5.49 14.73 -6.11
N ASN A 80 5.65 13.39 -6.18
CA ASN A 80 5.97 12.52 -5.04
C ASN A 80 5.07 12.76 -3.79
N ALA A 81 3.86 13.27 -4.01
CA ALA A 81 2.95 13.67 -2.94
C ALA A 81 1.50 13.51 -3.39
N LEU A 82 0.66 12.97 -2.50
CA LEU A 82 -0.77 12.89 -2.77
C LEU A 82 -1.40 14.29 -2.87
N PRO A 83 -2.46 14.48 -3.66
CA PRO A 83 -3.19 15.74 -3.76
C PRO A 83 -3.78 16.25 -2.44
N THR A 84 -3.91 15.38 -1.43
CA THR A 84 -4.37 15.70 -0.07
C THR A 84 -3.22 15.98 0.92
N ALA A 85 -1.96 15.84 0.51
CA ALA A 85 -0.80 16.07 1.36
C ALA A 85 -0.65 17.57 1.71
N PRO A 86 -0.11 17.92 2.89
CA PRO A 86 0.12 19.31 3.29
C PRO A 86 0.92 20.14 2.26
N GLU A 87 1.97 19.55 1.70
CA GLU A 87 2.82 20.17 0.65
C GLU A 87 2.08 20.42 -0.67
N SER A 88 1.03 19.66 -0.97
CA SER A 88 0.20 19.84 -2.17
C SER A 88 -0.83 20.97 -2.03
N GLN A 89 -1.14 21.41 -0.80
CA GLN A 89 -2.20 22.40 -0.57
C GLN A 89 -2.00 23.75 -1.27
N PRO A 90 -0.80 24.35 -1.36
CA PRO A 90 -0.61 25.61 -2.08
C PRO A 90 -0.97 25.49 -3.56
N LEU A 91 -0.60 24.37 -4.21
CA LEU A 91 -0.91 24.10 -5.61
C LEU A 91 -2.42 23.89 -5.81
N GLN A 92 -3.07 23.09 -4.95
CA GLN A 92 -4.52 22.86 -4.96
C GLN A 92 -5.34 24.14 -4.73
N LYS A 93 -4.81 25.11 -3.98
CA LYS A 93 -5.47 26.41 -3.77
C LYS A 93 -5.28 27.37 -4.96
N ALA A 94 -4.15 27.27 -5.66
CA ALA A 94 -3.81 28.17 -6.77
C ALA A 94 -4.32 27.69 -8.14
N HIS A 95 -4.45 26.39 -8.34
CA HIS A 95 -4.71 25.76 -9.64
C HIS A 95 -5.88 24.78 -9.61
N THR A 96 -6.39 24.43 -10.80
CA THR A 96 -7.41 23.40 -10.98
C THR A 96 -6.73 22.04 -11.20
N ASP A 97 -6.91 21.09 -10.29
CA ASP A 97 -6.55 19.68 -10.49
C ASP A 97 -7.42 19.08 -11.61
N ALA A 98 -6.78 18.71 -12.73
CA ALA A 98 -7.49 18.23 -13.92
C ALA A 98 -8.19 16.90 -13.71
N TRP A 99 -7.65 16.01 -12.88
CA TRP A 99 -8.31 14.76 -12.53
C TRP A 99 -9.59 15.04 -11.73
N ALA A 100 -9.49 15.87 -10.69
CA ALA A 100 -10.62 16.20 -9.82
C ALA A 100 -11.70 17.04 -10.52
N LYS A 101 -11.35 17.78 -11.58
CA LYS A 101 -12.29 18.64 -12.33
C LYS A 101 -12.87 18.01 -13.61
N SER A 102 -12.25 16.96 -14.14
CA SER A 102 -12.73 16.23 -15.31
C SER A 102 -14.17 15.74 -15.11
N LEU A 103 -15.04 16.01 -16.10
CA LEU A 103 -16.43 15.53 -16.09
C LEU A 103 -16.50 14.00 -16.31
N HIS A 104 -15.45 13.44 -16.91
CA HIS A 104 -15.32 12.03 -17.25
C HIS A 104 -13.94 11.52 -16.83
N ALA A 105 -13.66 11.53 -15.53
CA ALA A 105 -12.47 10.87 -14.98
C ALA A 105 -12.59 9.35 -15.13
N LEU A 106 -11.65 8.70 -15.83
CA LEU A 106 -11.72 7.26 -16.14
C LEU A 106 -10.72 6.45 -15.31
N GLY A 107 -11.20 5.88 -14.20
CA GLY A 107 -10.42 5.04 -13.29
C GLY A 107 -10.42 5.54 -11.85
N ASP A 108 -9.46 5.06 -11.06
CA ASP A 108 -9.15 5.50 -9.69
C ASP A 108 -8.24 6.75 -9.65
N GLY A 109 -7.53 7.02 -10.75
CA GLY A 109 -6.57 8.11 -10.88
C GLY A 109 -5.19 7.77 -10.33
N ALA A 110 -4.99 6.54 -9.85
CA ALA A 110 -3.70 6.09 -9.35
C ALA A 110 -2.75 5.80 -10.52
N THR A 111 -1.55 6.36 -10.45
CA THR A 111 -0.53 6.29 -11.50
C THR A 111 0.68 5.46 -11.07
N TYR A 112 0.97 5.41 -9.76
CA TYR A 112 2.10 4.68 -9.19
C TYR A 112 1.66 3.62 -8.16
N PRO A 113 2.33 2.45 -8.08
CA PRO A 113 3.25 1.88 -9.07
C PRO A 113 2.50 1.30 -10.28
N ALA A 114 3.06 1.39 -11.48
CA ALA A 114 2.33 1.12 -12.73
C ALA A 114 1.70 -0.27 -12.86
N GLN A 115 2.31 -1.29 -12.26
CA GLN A 115 1.77 -2.65 -12.26
C GLN A 115 0.52 -2.81 -11.36
N SER A 116 0.48 -2.12 -10.22
CA SER A 116 -0.61 -2.19 -9.24
C SER A 116 -0.80 -0.83 -8.55
N PRO A 117 -1.38 0.18 -9.24
CA PRO A 117 -1.39 1.53 -8.72
C PRO A 117 -2.19 1.69 -7.44
N THR A 118 -1.64 2.46 -6.51
CA THR A 118 -2.30 2.84 -5.25
C THR A 118 -2.21 4.33 -4.96
N GLU A 119 -1.39 5.07 -5.70
CA GLU A 119 -1.05 6.46 -5.41
C GLU A 119 -1.22 7.33 -6.66
N ARG A 120 -1.90 8.48 -6.49
CA ARG A 120 -1.98 9.54 -7.51
C ARG A 120 -0.93 10.60 -7.16
N ILE A 121 0.29 10.40 -7.68
CA ILE A 121 1.42 11.31 -7.48
C ILE A 121 1.84 12.02 -8.76
N ASP A 122 1.37 11.56 -9.92
CA ASP A 122 1.38 12.34 -11.15
C ASP A 122 0.13 13.23 -11.19
N LEU A 123 0.31 14.53 -11.40
CA LEU A 123 -0.81 15.48 -11.46
C LEU A 123 -0.70 16.42 -12.66
N ILE A 124 -1.86 16.90 -13.10
CA ILE A 124 -2.01 17.94 -14.10
C ILE A 124 -2.80 19.07 -13.44
N TYR A 125 -2.16 20.23 -13.29
CA TYR A 125 -2.74 21.44 -12.74
C TYR A 125 -2.95 22.49 -13.84
N ALA A 126 -4.12 23.10 -13.87
CA ALA A 126 -4.53 24.07 -14.88
C ALA A 126 -4.78 25.47 -14.27
N THR A 127 -4.35 26.54 -14.96
CA THR A 127 -4.78 27.91 -14.61
C THR A 127 -6.25 28.15 -15.01
N ARG A 128 -6.89 29.20 -14.49
CA ARG A 128 -8.33 29.48 -14.69
C ARG A 128 -8.77 29.64 -16.17
N LYS A 129 -7.85 29.88 -17.10
CA LYS A 129 -8.13 29.92 -18.55
C LYS A 129 -8.16 28.54 -19.21
N VAL A 130 -7.67 27.49 -18.55
CA VAL A 130 -7.62 26.13 -19.07
C VAL A 130 -8.68 25.28 -18.36
N THR A 131 -9.59 24.66 -19.13
CA THR A 131 -10.69 23.84 -18.62
C THR A 131 -10.46 22.37 -18.98
N PRO A 132 -10.17 21.49 -18.01
CA PRO A 132 -10.14 20.04 -18.21
C PRO A 132 -11.49 19.50 -18.69
N LEU A 133 -11.49 18.67 -19.73
CA LEU A 133 -12.70 18.05 -20.30
C LEU A 133 -12.78 16.56 -19.94
N VAL A 134 -11.71 15.84 -20.26
CA VAL A 134 -11.53 14.40 -20.01
C VAL A 134 -10.11 14.20 -19.51
N THR A 135 -9.95 13.45 -18.43
CA THR A 135 -8.65 13.08 -17.85
C THR A 135 -8.67 11.59 -17.54
N GLU A 136 -7.65 10.86 -17.99
CA GLU A 136 -7.57 9.40 -17.92
C GLU A 136 -6.15 8.93 -17.58
N VAL A 137 -6.06 7.83 -16.84
CA VAL A 137 -4.80 7.11 -16.65
C VAL A 137 -4.72 6.02 -17.71
N LEU A 138 -3.69 6.07 -18.57
CA LEU A 138 -3.49 5.07 -19.62
C LEU A 138 -2.99 3.75 -19.00
N LYS A 139 -3.52 2.62 -19.48
CA LYS A 139 -3.31 1.28 -18.85
C LYS A 139 -2.72 0.23 -19.81
N ASN A 140 -2.39 0.64 -21.03
CA ASN A 140 -2.14 -0.28 -22.15
C ASN A 140 -0.82 -1.06 -22.00
N ASP A 141 0.20 -0.42 -21.44
CA ASP A 141 1.50 -1.02 -21.14
C ASP A 141 1.99 -0.56 -19.75
N PRO A 142 1.83 -1.38 -18.70
CA PRO A 142 2.33 -1.11 -17.36
C PRO A 142 3.82 -1.50 -17.17
N THR A 143 4.53 -1.83 -18.25
CA THR A 143 5.98 -2.15 -18.24
C THR A 143 6.85 -1.07 -18.87
N ALA A 144 6.26 -0.13 -19.61
CA ALA A 144 6.95 1.01 -20.21
C ALA A 144 7.56 2.00 -19.19
N SER A 145 7.04 2.04 -17.97
CA SER A 145 7.53 2.83 -16.82
C SER A 145 6.96 2.25 -15.52
N ASP A 146 7.58 2.60 -14.40
CA ASP A 146 7.06 2.45 -13.03
C ASP A 146 5.90 3.40 -12.69
N HIS A 147 5.62 4.41 -13.53
CA HIS A 147 4.45 5.27 -13.49
C HIS A 147 3.54 5.03 -14.72
N ARG A 148 2.22 5.18 -14.55
CA ARG A 148 1.26 5.20 -15.68
C ARG A 148 1.09 6.62 -16.21
N PRO A 149 1.06 6.83 -17.55
CA PRO A 149 0.78 8.13 -18.13
C PRO A 149 -0.60 8.66 -17.72
N LEU A 150 -0.63 9.89 -17.19
CA LEU A 150 -1.84 10.68 -16.97
C LEU A 150 -2.08 11.58 -18.18
N LEU A 151 -3.18 11.38 -18.90
CA LEU A 151 -3.55 12.18 -20.07
C LEU A 151 -4.72 13.10 -19.72
N SER A 152 -4.71 14.34 -20.23
CA SER A 152 -5.86 15.26 -20.12
C SER A 152 -6.11 16.00 -21.42
N LYS A 153 -7.37 15.97 -21.90
CA LYS A 153 -7.89 16.83 -22.97
C LYS A 153 -8.42 18.11 -22.34
N VAL A 154 -7.96 19.26 -22.82
CA VAL A 154 -8.27 20.58 -22.24
C VAL A 154 -8.82 21.53 -23.29
N LEU A 155 -9.72 22.42 -22.88
CA LEU A 155 -10.13 23.60 -23.62
C LEU A 155 -9.39 24.82 -23.08
N VAL A 156 -8.68 25.54 -23.95
CA VAL A 156 -8.03 26.81 -23.61
C VAL A 156 -8.94 27.95 -24.03
N LYS A 157 -9.29 28.82 -23.07
CA LYS A 157 -10.04 30.06 -23.32
C LYS A 157 -9.06 31.17 -23.78
N PRO A 158 -9.49 32.05 -24.70
CA PRO A 158 -8.73 33.25 -25.07
C PRO A 158 -8.26 34.10 -23.89
#